data_AF-A0A0C5EDF5-F1
#
_entry.id   AF-A0A0C5EDF5-F1
#
_cell.length_a   1.000
_cell.length_b   1.000
_cell.length_c   1.000
_cell.angle_alpha   90.00
_cell.angle_beta   90.00
_cell.angle_gamma   90.00
#
_symmetry.space_group_name_H-M   'P 1'
#
loop_
_entity.id
_entity.type
_entity.pdbx_description
1 polymer ?
#
loop_
_entity_poly.entity_id
_entity_poly.type
_entity_poly.pdbx_seq_one_letter_code
_entity_poly.pdbx_strand_id
1 'polypeptide(L)'
;MKSFFMYLITGVIAALLTLAPLGAQAATPSNEPIDPAGVQLTPQQQNGITYVAGGIGLDESRALLQTKGYNLHLTFSIGPENKYTSDVDLTIQAPQGQSLLNLSQVGPIVFVQLPAGKYQVLATRGGHTERSTVDMNASGVRDLNLHWSDAY
;
A
#
# COMPACT_ATOMS: atom_id res chain seq x y z
N MET A 1 5.53 -69.73 -39.17
CA MET A 1 5.98 -71.07 -38.72
C MET A 1 6.58 -70.95 -37.33
N LYS A 2 6.14 -71.79 -36.40
CA LYS A 2 6.82 -72.32 -35.19
C LYS A 2 7.24 -71.37 -34.04
N SER A 3 6.32 -71.27 -33.07
CA SER A 3 6.38 -71.51 -31.61
C SER A 3 7.71 -71.72 -30.83
N PHE A 4 7.59 -71.43 -29.51
CA PHE A 4 8.35 -71.85 -28.29
C PHE A 4 9.49 -70.90 -27.84
N PHE A 5 9.74 -70.57 -26.54
CA PHE A 5 9.53 -71.28 -25.27
C PHE A 5 9.38 -70.30 -24.08
N MET A 6 8.73 -70.83 -23.03
CA MET A 6 8.42 -70.35 -21.67
C MET A 6 9.63 -69.95 -20.80
N TYR A 7 9.49 -68.94 -19.92
CA TYR A 7 9.96 -68.99 -18.53
C TYR A 7 9.25 -67.96 -17.64
N LEU A 8 8.53 -68.46 -16.63
CA LEU A 8 8.07 -67.74 -15.44
C LEU A 8 9.29 -67.43 -14.56
N ILE A 9 9.50 -66.18 -14.13
CA ILE A 9 10.00 -65.89 -12.78
C ILE A 9 9.25 -64.68 -12.23
N THR A 10 8.50 -64.96 -11.16
CA THR A 10 7.81 -64.06 -10.25
C THR A 10 8.81 -63.11 -9.60
N GLY A 11 8.52 -61.80 -9.61
CA GLY A 11 9.36 -60.80 -8.96
C GLY A 11 8.61 -59.48 -8.80
N VAL A 12 7.75 -59.42 -7.79
CA VAL A 12 7.07 -58.19 -7.36
C VAL A 12 8.12 -57.21 -6.82
N ILE A 13 8.32 -56.09 -7.49
CA ILE A 13 8.73 -54.84 -6.83
C ILE A 13 7.82 -53.75 -7.36
N ALA A 14 6.82 -53.43 -6.55
CA ALA A 14 5.97 -52.27 -6.74
C ALA A 14 6.81 -51.01 -6.54
N ALA A 15 6.95 -50.21 -7.60
CA ALA A 15 7.40 -48.83 -7.50
C ALA A 15 6.29 -47.94 -8.09
N LEU A 16 5.29 -47.63 -7.27
CA LEU A 16 4.36 -46.54 -7.56
C LEU A 16 5.09 -45.21 -7.36
N LEU A 17 5.57 -44.63 -8.45
CA LEU A 17 5.97 -43.22 -8.50
C LEU A 17 4.70 -42.37 -8.60
N THR A 18 4.18 -41.93 -7.46
CA THR A 18 3.13 -40.90 -7.42
C THR A 18 3.76 -39.55 -7.70
N LEU A 19 3.55 -39.00 -8.90
CA LEU A 19 3.73 -37.57 -9.16
C LEU A 19 2.81 -36.78 -8.22
N ALA A 20 3.38 -36.06 -7.26
CA ALA A 20 2.63 -35.06 -6.50
C ALA A 20 2.40 -33.84 -7.43
N PRO A 21 1.17 -33.31 -7.52
CA PRO A 21 0.94 -32.08 -8.26
C PRO A 21 1.60 -30.92 -7.49
N LEU A 22 2.33 -30.08 -8.21
CA LEU A 22 2.74 -28.74 -7.76
C LEU A 22 1.45 -27.95 -7.45
N GLY A 23 1.01 -28.00 -6.20
CA GLY A 23 -0.05 -27.13 -5.70
C GLY A 23 0.47 -25.70 -5.70
N ALA A 24 -0.01 -24.89 -6.64
CA ALA A 24 0.10 -23.45 -6.54
C ALA A 24 -0.63 -23.03 -5.24
N GLN A 25 0.14 -22.73 -4.20
CA GLN A 25 -0.37 -22.14 -2.97
C GLN A 25 -0.85 -20.73 -3.35
N ALA A 26 -2.13 -20.59 -3.66
CA ALA A 26 -2.75 -19.28 -3.76
C ALA A 26 -2.61 -18.61 -2.38
N ALA A 27 -1.92 -17.48 -2.32
CA ALA A 27 -1.85 -16.67 -1.10
C ALA A 27 -3.29 -16.26 -0.74
N THR A 28 -3.89 -16.93 0.23
CA THR A 28 -5.18 -16.52 0.79
C THR A 28 -4.98 -15.17 1.46
N PRO A 29 -5.74 -14.11 1.10
CA PRO A 29 -5.71 -12.87 1.86
C PRO A 29 -6.00 -13.20 3.32
N SER A 30 -5.11 -12.80 4.22
CA SER A 30 -5.24 -13.04 5.65
C SER A 30 -6.43 -12.23 6.19
N ASN A 31 -7.56 -12.89 6.42
CA ASN A 31 -8.78 -12.33 7.02
C ASN A 31 -8.65 -12.16 8.56
N GLU A 32 -7.45 -11.97 9.08
CA GLU A 32 -7.23 -11.80 10.52
C GLU A 32 -7.88 -10.50 11.00
N PRO A 33 -8.58 -10.47 12.15
CA PRO A 33 -9.07 -9.23 12.72
C PRO A 33 -7.95 -8.19 12.89
N ILE A 34 -8.28 -6.91 12.78
CA ILE A 34 -7.34 -5.82 13.11
C ILE A 34 -7.18 -5.81 14.63
N ASP A 35 -5.95 -5.88 15.13
CA ASP A 35 -5.69 -5.72 16.56
C ASP A 35 -5.68 -4.21 16.93
N PRO A 36 -6.68 -3.72 17.68
CA PRO A 36 -6.74 -2.30 18.04
C PRO A 36 -5.58 -1.86 18.94
N ALA A 37 -4.89 -2.78 19.64
CA ALA A 37 -3.74 -2.42 20.48
C ALA A 37 -2.51 -1.99 19.65
N GLY A 38 -2.43 -2.42 18.38
CA GLY A 38 -1.36 -2.08 17.45
C GLY A 38 -1.65 -0.86 16.56
N VAL A 39 -2.83 -0.25 16.67
CA VAL A 39 -3.27 0.85 15.78
C VAL A 39 -3.23 2.18 16.52
N GLN A 40 -2.41 3.12 16.03
CA GLN A 40 -2.29 4.47 16.61
C GLN A 40 -2.77 5.54 15.62
N LEU A 41 -3.97 5.36 15.07
CA LEU A 41 -4.59 6.30 14.14
C LEU A 41 -5.53 7.24 14.88
N THR A 42 -5.06 8.47 15.12
CA THR A 42 -5.91 9.52 15.69
C THR A 42 -6.13 10.61 14.64
N PRO A 43 -7.38 10.94 14.27
CA PRO A 43 -7.66 12.11 13.45
C PRO A 43 -7.11 13.38 14.08
N GLN A 44 -6.39 14.18 13.30
CA GLN A 44 -5.81 15.46 13.69
C GLN A 44 -6.40 16.58 12.83
N GLN A 45 -6.23 17.83 13.25
CA GLN A 45 -6.70 18.99 12.51
C GLN A 45 -5.69 20.13 12.53
N GLN A 46 -5.52 20.79 11.39
CA GLN A 46 -4.70 21.99 11.25
C GLN A 46 -5.40 22.93 10.26
N ASN A 47 -5.56 24.21 10.63
CA ASN A 47 -6.23 25.23 9.81
C ASN A 47 -7.59 24.81 9.23
N GLY A 48 -8.38 24.04 10.01
CA GLY A 48 -9.67 23.53 9.57
C GLY A 48 -9.62 22.27 8.69
N ILE A 49 -8.42 21.82 8.29
CA ILE A 49 -8.21 20.60 7.51
C ILE A 49 -8.02 19.42 8.45
N THR A 50 -8.89 18.42 8.35
CA THR A 50 -8.79 17.17 9.10
C THR A 50 -7.95 16.16 8.32
N TYR A 51 -7.05 15.47 9.01
CA TYR A 51 -6.19 14.46 8.42
C TYR A 51 -5.94 13.30 9.39
N VAL A 52 -5.44 12.19 8.85
CA VAL A 52 -4.87 11.08 9.61
C VAL A 52 -3.66 10.55 8.84
N ALA A 53 -2.58 10.24 9.56
CA ALA A 53 -1.32 9.77 8.98
C ALA A 53 -0.90 8.48 9.68
N GLY A 54 -0.27 7.57 8.93
CA GLY A 54 0.23 6.29 9.44
C GLY A 54 0.50 5.30 8.31
N GLY A 55 0.33 4.02 8.60
CA GLY A 55 0.49 2.91 7.67
C GLY A 55 1.84 2.19 7.78
N ILE A 56 2.60 2.40 8.86
CA ILE A 56 3.86 1.67 9.09
C ILE A 56 3.59 0.23 9.55
N GLY A 57 2.60 0.04 10.41
CA GLY A 57 2.13 -1.28 10.82
C GLY A 57 1.11 -1.87 9.84
N LEU A 58 1.05 -3.20 9.73
CA LEU A 58 0.04 -3.89 8.91
C LEU A 58 -1.38 -3.56 9.39
N ASP A 59 -1.63 -3.65 10.69
CA ASP A 59 -2.93 -3.30 11.28
C ASP A 59 -3.29 -1.84 11.05
N GLU A 60 -2.31 -0.95 11.16
CA GLU A 60 -2.48 0.47 10.92
C GLU A 60 -2.83 0.76 9.46
N SER A 61 -2.14 0.13 8.51
CA SER A 61 -2.46 0.22 7.09
C SER A 61 -3.89 -0.29 6.81
N ARG A 62 -4.27 -1.44 7.38
CA ARG A 62 -5.62 -1.99 7.24
C ARG A 62 -6.69 -1.07 7.85
N ALA A 63 -6.42 -0.52 9.03
CA ALA A 63 -7.32 0.41 9.70
C ALA A 63 -7.48 1.72 8.90
N LEU A 64 -6.39 2.26 8.33
CA LEU A 64 -6.43 3.41 7.44
C LEU A 64 -7.32 3.14 6.22
N LEU A 65 -7.16 1.99 5.56
CA LEU A 65 -7.99 1.62 4.40
C LEU A 65 -9.49 1.50 4.75
N GLN A 66 -9.83 1.29 6.01
CA GLN A 66 -11.22 1.25 6.49
C GLN A 66 -11.80 2.62 6.88
N THR A 67 -10.95 3.63 7.09
CA THR A 67 -11.40 4.99 7.41
C THR A 67 -12.25 5.60 6.29
N LYS A 68 -13.26 6.37 6.68
CA LYS A 68 -14.18 7.08 5.78
C LYS A 68 -14.14 8.58 6.08
N GLY A 69 -14.66 9.39 5.16
CA GLY A 69 -14.76 10.84 5.36
C GLY A 69 -13.47 11.60 5.08
N TYR A 70 -12.57 11.01 4.29
CA TYR A 70 -11.41 11.66 3.70
C TYR A 70 -11.51 11.51 2.18
N ASN A 71 -11.22 12.57 1.44
CA ASN A 71 -11.40 12.63 -0.02
C ASN A 71 -10.09 12.78 -0.79
N LEU A 72 -8.97 12.94 -0.10
CA LEU A 72 -7.62 12.84 -0.66
C LEU A 72 -6.85 11.76 0.10
N HIS A 73 -6.35 10.77 -0.63
CA HIS A 73 -5.46 9.74 -0.10
C HIS A 73 -4.07 9.92 -0.72
N LEU A 74 -3.06 9.99 0.13
CA LEU A 74 -1.66 10.13 -0.26
C LEU A 74 -0.92 8.87 0.12
N THR A 75 -0.11 8.35 -0.80
CA THR A 75 0.81 7.24 -0.52
C THR A 75 2.22 7.59 -0.97
N PHE A 76 3.21 7.32 -0.12
CA PHE A 76 4.62 7.67 -0.35
C PHE A 76 5.50 6.44 -0.48
N SER A 77 6.34 6.41 -1.52
CA SER A 77 7.24 5.27 -1.76
C SER A 77 8.58 5.68 -2.40
N ILE A 78 9.58 4.80 -2.30
CA ILE A 78 10.93 5.04 -2.81
C ILE A 78 11.51 3.83 -3.55
N GLY A 79 12.45 4.12 -4.44
CA GLY A 79 13.32 3.15 -5.09
C GLY A 79 12.62 2.18 -6.04
N PRO A 80 13.37 1.32 -6.75
CA PRO A 80 12.82 0.45 -7.79
C PRO A 80 11.79 -0.58 -7.26
N GLU A 81 11.82 -0.87 -5.96
CA GLU A 81 10.89 -1.81 -5.30
C GLU A 81 9.62 -1.13 -4.76
N ASN A 82 9.44 0.17 -4.95
CA ASN A 82 8.32 0.96 -4.38
C ASN A 82 8.18 0.78 -2.86
N LYS A 83 9.29 0.80 -2.13
CA LYS A 83 9.29 0.66 -0.68
C LYS A 83 8.57 1.84 -0.06
N TYR A 84 7.59 1.57 0.78
CA TYR A 84 6.87 2.59 1.54
C TYR A 84 7.81 3.37 2.47
N THR A 85 7.59 4.67 2.62
CA THR A 85 8.47 5.56 3.40
C THR A 85 7.68 6.52 4.29
N SER A 86 8.25 6.92 5.43
CA SER A 86 7.60 7.80 6.42
C SER A 86 8.43 9.02 6.83
N ASP A 87 9.40 9.39 6.01
CA ASP A 87 10.30 10.52 6.20
C ASP A 87 9.95 11.69 5.25
N VAL A 88 8.64 11.90 5.03
CA VAL A 88 8.12 12.90 4.10
C VAL A 88 7.64 14.14 4.86
N ASP A 89 8.11 15.30 4.43
CA ASP A 89 7.53 16.60 4.80
C ASP A 89 6.46 16.98 3.77
N LEU A 90 5.22 17.08 4.22
CA LEU A 90 4.05 17.31 3.37
C LEU A 90 3.52 18.73 3.56
N THR A 91 3.35 19.46 2.48
CA THR A 91 2.65 20.75 2.45
C THR A 91 1.51 20.74 1.44
N ILE A 92 0.30 21.13 1.86
CA ILE A 92 -0.85 21.34 0.98
C ILE A 92 -1.21 22.82 0.98
N GLN A 93 -1.23 23.42 -0.21
CA GLN A 93 -1.48 24.84 -0.41
C GLN A 93 -2.76 25.09 -1.22
N ALA A 94 -3.48 26.15 -0.88
CA ALA A 94 -4.54 26.71 -1.71
C ALA A 94 -3.95 27.33 -2.99
N PRO A 95 -4.75 27.61 -4.05
CA PRO A 95 -4.26 28.18 -5.31
C PRO A 95 -3.53 29.52 -5.14
N GLN A 96 -3.86 30.26 -4.08
CA GLN A 96 -3.27 31.57 -3.76
C GLN A 96 -1.95 31.45 -2.98
N GLY A 97 -1.42 30.23 -2.79
CA GLY A 97 -0.15 29.96 -2.11
C GLY A 97 -0.25 29.87 -0.58
N GLN A 98 -1.43 30.08 0.01
CA GLN A 98 -1.65 29.89 1.43
C GLN A 98 -1.46 28.41 1.81
N SER A 99 -0.56 28.13 2.75
CA SER A 99 -0.39 26.80 3.33
C SER A 99 -1.57 26.47 4.24
N LEU A 100 -2.27 25.38 3.93
CA LEU A 100 -3.40 24.87 4.71
C LEU A 100 -2.98 23.73 5.63
N LEU A 101 -2.10 22.86 5.13
CA LEU A 101 -1.56 21.73 5.89
C LEU A 101 -0.05 21.71 5.76
N ASN A 102 0.66 21.53 6.88
CA ASN A 102 2.11 21.33 6.93
C ASN A 102 2.42 20.26 7.98
N LEU A 103 2.88 19.11 7.51
CA LEU A 103 3.24 17.95 8.32
C LEU A 103 4.71 17.62 8.09
N SER A 104 5.39 17.14 9.12
CA SER A 104 6.78 16.71 9.04
C SER A 104 6.92 15.24 9.40
N GLN A 105 7.82 14.54 8.71
CA GLN A 105 8.14 13.13 8.98
C GLN A 105 6.89 12.22 9.03
N VAL A 106 6.02 12.35 8.02
CA VAL A 106 4.80 11.55 7.87
C VAL A 106 4.94 10.49 6.78
N GLY A 107 4.03 9.52 6.82
CA GLY A 107 3.89 8.47 5.82
C GLY A 107 3.88 7.08 6.44
N PRO A 108 3.69 6.02 5.64
CA PRO A 108 3.57 6.06 4.18
C PRO A 108 2.20 6.45 3.63
N ILE A 109 1.17 6.52 4.48
CA ILE A 109 -0.19 6.82 4.06
C ILE A 109 -0.68 8.05 4.83
N VAL A 110 -1.27 9.01 4.12
CA VAL A 110 -1.91 10.19 4.72
C VAL A 110 -3.26 10.42 4.06
N PHE A 111 -4.32 10.41 4.84
CA PHE A 111 -5.67 10.71 4.38
C PHE A 111 -6.07 12.11 4.85
N VAL A 112 -6.62 12.91 3.95
CA VAL A 112 -6.93 14.32 4.16
C VAL A 112 -8.35 14.61 3.69
N GLN A 113 -9.09 15.38 4.48
CA GLN A 113 -10.40 15.90 4.12
C GLN A 113 -10.23 17.36 3.68
N LEU A 114 -10.37 17.59 2.38
CA LEU A 114 -10.28 18.91 1.77
C LEU A 114 -11.67 19.39 1.31
N PRO A 115 -11.97 20.69 1.47
CA PRO A 115 -13.09 21.30 0.77
C PRO A 115 -12.97 21.20 -0.76
N ALA A 116 -14.06 21.49 -1.47
CA ALA A 116 -14.00 21.61 -2.92
C ALA A 116 -13.05 22.76 -3.32
N GLY A 117 -12.14 22.49 -4.24
CA GLY A 117 -11.12 23.45 -4.65
C GLY A 117 -9.96 22.79 -5.39
N LYS A 118 -9.04 23.60 -5.90
CA LYS A 118 -7.77 23.14 -6.46
C LYS A 118 -6.67 23.36 -5.44
N TYR A 119 -5.76 22.40 -5.30
CA TYR A 119 -4.69 22.47 -4.32
C TYR A 119 -3.36 22.04 -4.92
N GLN A 120 -2.28 22.63 -4.42
CA GLN A 120 -0.92 22.16 -4.67
C GLN A 120 -0.48 21.28 -3.51
N VAL A 121 -0.08 20.05 -3.82
CA VAL A 121 0.54 19.11 -2.88
C VAL A 121 2.04 19.12 -3.15
N LEU A 122 2.82 19.43 -2.12
CA LEU A 122 4.28 19.42 -2.14
C LEU A 122 4.72 18.38 -1.10
N ALA A 123 5.38 17.33 -1.55
CA ALA A 123 5.95 16.32 -0.67
C ALA A 123 7.47 16.35 -0.83
N THR A 124 8.20 16.54 0.27
CA THR A 124 9.65 16.63 0.27
C THR A 124 10.24 15.47 1.05
N ARG A 125 11.22 14.79 0.46
CA ARG A 125 12.02 13.75 1.11
C ARG A 125 13.49 13.96 0.75
N GLY A 126 14.38 13.95 1.73
CA GLY A 126 15.82 14.05 1.48
C GLY A 126 16.25 15.29 0.67
N GLY A 127 15.50 16.39 0.76
CA GLY A 127 15.74 17.61 -0.04
C GLY A 127 15.12 17.60 -1.45
N HIS A 128 14.47 16.52 -1.87
CA HIS A 128 13.80 16.40 -3.16
C HIS A 128 12.28 16.58 -2.99
N THR A 129 11.74 17.63 -3.62
CA THR A 129 10.30 17.93 -3.58
C THR A 129 9.58 17.43 -4.83
N GLU A 130 8.62 16.52 -4.64
CA GLU A 130 7.59 16.19 -5.60
C GLU A 130 6.43 17.17 -5.49
N ARG A 131 5.94 17.67 -6.63
CA ARG A 131 4.82 18.63 -6.69
C ARG A 131 3.71 18.10 -7.57
N SER A 132 2.49 18.10 -7.03
CA SER A 132 1.29 17.64 -7.74
C SER A 132 0.13 18.60 -7.53
N THR A 133 -0.72 18.74 -8.55
CA THR A 133 -1.97 19.49 -8.46
C THR A 133 -3.12 18.52 -8.28
N VAL A 134 -4.00 18.78 -7.30
CA VAL A 134 -5.20 17.99 -7.07
C VAL A 134 -6.45 18.86 -7.16
N ASP A 135 -7.50 18.33 -7.80
CA ASP A 135 -8.78 19.01 -7.98
C ASP A 135 -9.88 18.26 -7.21
N MET A 136 -10.41 18.90 -6.18
CA MET A 136 -11.44 18.36 -5.28
C MET A 136 -12.86 18.82 -5.66
N ASN A 137 -13.05 19.43 -6.83
CA ASN A 137 -14.39 19.81 -7.31
C ASN A 137 -15.18 18.60 -7.83
N ALA A 138 -14.48 17.56 -8.30
CA ALA A 138 -15.11 16.32 -8.71
C ALA A 138 -15.50 15.50 -7.47
N SER A 139 -16.69 14.91 -7.48
CA SER A 139 -17.11 13.98 -6.44
C SER A 139 -16.25 12.71 -6.45
N GLY A 140 -15.95 12.17 -5.27
CA GLY A 140 -15.19 10.94 -5.10
C GLY A 140 -13.90 11.15 -4.32
N VAL A 141 -13.20 10.04 -4.11
CA VAL A 141 -11.88 10.00 -3.47
C VAL A 141 -10.81 10.18 -4.55
N ARG A 142 -9.77 10.93 -4.22
CA ARG A 142 -8.59 11.11 -5.07
C ARG A 142 -7.40 10.44 -4.43
N ASP A 143 -6.86 9.42 -5.09
CA ASP A 143 -5.59 8.80 -4.71
C ASP A 143 -4.43 9.51 -5.44
N LEU A 144 -3.41 9.89 -4.68
CA LEU A 144 -2.17 10.50 -5.18
C LEU A 144 -0.98 9.71 -4.63
N ASN A 145 -0.30 9.01 -5.52
CA ASN A 145 0.91 8.26 -5.21
C ASN A 145 2.13 9.11 -5.57
N LEU A 146 2.99 9.37 -4.59
CA LEU A 146 4.21 10.15 -4.74
C LEU A 146 5.40 9.21 -4.54
N HIS A 147 6.32 9.24 -5.51
CA HIS A 147 7.40 8.28 -5.60
C HIS A 147 8.72 8.97 -5.91
N TRP A 148 9.78 8.61 -5.18
CA TRP A 148 11.14 9.04 -5.46
C TRP A 148 11.96 7.86 -5.97
N SER A 149 12.65 8.04 -7.11
CA SER A 149 13.52 6.99 -7.67
C SER A 149 14.72 6.65 -6.78
N ASP A 150 15.11 7.59 -5.93
CA ASP A 150 16.32 7.50 -5.11
C ASP A 150 15.96 7.14 -3.66
N ALA A 151 16.59 6.07 -3.17
CA ALA A 151 16.35 5.51 -1.83
C ALA A 151 17.33 5.99 -0.77
N TYR A 152 18.21 6.92 -1.12
CA TYR A 152 19.39 7.28 -0.30
C TYR A 152 19.04 8.21 0.86
#